data_AF-A0A494Y4S7-F1
#
_entry.id   AF-A0A494Y4S7-F1
#
_cell.length_a   1.000
_cell.length_b   1.000
_cell.length_c   1.000
_cell.angle_alpha   90.00
_cell.angle_beta   90.00
_cell.angle_gamma   90.00
#
_symmetry.space_group_name_H-M   'P 1'
#
loop_
_entity.id
_entity.type
_entity.pdbx_description
1 polymer ?
#
loop_
_entity_poly.entity_id
_entity_poly.type
_entity_poly.pdbx_seq_one_letter_code
_entity_poly.pdbx_strand_id
1 'polypeptide(L)'
;MKKFFINYGLITLGAALGCFISFLIIAIFIQEQLFEKPLDTIWLGLFGLSGSLIGSIIGGIAAYFVAQVQIQSQINNEKKKIEDSQLTLAVIVIEELKVNRKFVEIMLEAVPQELKDRESIAASMVDDINTETKEALTLLLEEIQMNYLLQIRINLTDLKYIPIHRAIQRLVSIQKVGFNLVSLRQQRFISSGLKHIREEANEYLASLKSLDDLVYPKEND
;
A
#
# COMPACT_ATOMS: atom_id res chain seq x y z
N MET A 1 15.29 11.69 20.75
CA MET A 1 16.31 11.12 21.66
C MET A 1 17.13 9.98 21.04
N LYS A 2 16.54 8.89 20.52
CA LYS A 2 17.30 7.75 19.94
C LYS A 2 18.31 8.13 18.84
N LYS A 3 17.95 9.03 17.91
CA LYS A 3 18.87 9.52 16.85
C LYS A 3 20.09 10.28 17.40
N PHE A 4 19.93 11.00 18.52
CA PHE A 4 21.02 11.77 19.13
C PHE A 4 22.05 10.85 19.79
N PHE A 5 21.58 9.80 20.47
CA PHE A 5 22.43 8.79 21.09
C PHE A 5 23.22 7.95 20.06
N ILE A 6 22.58 7.56 18.96
CA ILE A 6 23.23 6.82 17.87
C ILE A 6 24.31 7.68 17.21
N ASN A 7 24.01 8.96 16.95
CA ASN A 7 24.98 9.89 16.38
C ASN A 7 26.18 10.12 17.31
N TYR A 8 25.96 10.33 18.61
CA TYR A 8 27.05 10.50 19.57
C TYR A 8 27.90 9.24 19.70
N GLY A 9 27.27 8.06 19.73
CA GLY A 9 27.95 6.77 19.84
C GLY A 9 28.83 6.44 18.65
N LEU A 10 28.39 6.77 17.42
CA LEU A 10 29.20 6.56 16.22
C LEU A 10 30.39 7.53 16.14
N ILE A 11 30.21 8.78 16.57
CA ILE A 11 31.28 9.78 16.62
C ILE A 11 32.33 9.39 17.67
N THR A 12 31.91 8.97 18.87
CA THR A 12 32.85 8.54 19.92
C THR A 12 33.55 7.24 19.58
N LEU A 13 32.88 6.29 18.92
CA LEU A 13 33.51 5.06 18.43
C LEU A 13 34.56 5.36 17.34
N GLY A 14 34.24 6.25 16.39
CA GLY A 14 35.17 6.69 15.36
C GLY A 14 36.39 7.42 15.93
N ALA A 15 36.19 8.26 16.95
CA ALA A 15 37.28 8.92 17.67
C ALA A 15 38.15 7.92 18.44
N ALA A 16 37.54 6.93 19.11
CA ALA A 16 38.27 5.91 19.86
C ALA A 16 39.12 5.02 18.94
N LEU A 17 38.58 4.58 17.80
CA LEU A 17 39.30 3.83 16.77
C LEU A 17 40.45 4.65 16.17
N GLY A 18 40.22 5.93 15.87
CA GLY A 18 41.26 6.85 15.39
C GLY A 18 42.42 6.99 16.38
N CYS A 19 42.12 7.23 17.66
CA CYS A 19 43.12 7.30 18.72
C CYS A 19 43.89 5.98 18.88
N PHE A 20 43.21 4.84 18.79
CA PHE A 20 43.83 3.52 18.92
C PHE A 20 44.81 3.22 17.77
N ILE A 21 44.42 3.51 16.52
CA ILE A 21 45.27 3.32 15.34
C ILE A 21 46.50 4.26 15.41
N SER A 22 46.31 5.50 15.83
CA SER A 22 47.43 6.45 15.97
C SER A 22 48.39 6.08 17.09
N PHE A 23 47.87 5.54 18.20
CA PHE A 23 48.72 4.95 19.25
C PHE A 23 49.54 3.78 18.71
N LEU A 24 48.94 2.88 17.91
CA LEU A 24 49.66 1.77 17.27
C LEU A 24 50.77 2.25 16.34
N ILE A 25 50.50 3.26 15.50
CA ILE A 25 51.52 3.83 14.60
C ILE A 25 52.68 4.42 15.40
N ILE A 26 52.39 5.18 16.46
CA ILE A 26 53.41 5.77 17.34
C ILE A 26 54.20 4.67 18.06
N ALA A 27 53.53 3.65 18.59
CA ALA A 27 54.18 2.55 19.30
C ALA A 27 55.12 1.74 18.39
N ILE A 28 54.72 1.48 17.14
CA ILE A 28 55.55 0.80 16.14
C ILE A 28 56.78 1.66 15.77
N PHE A 29 56.60 2.96 15.53
CA PHE A 29 57.70 3.87 15.20
C PHE A 29 58.68 4.11 16.36
N ILE A 30 58.22 4.08 17.61
CA ILE A 30 59.09 4.20 18.80
C ILE A 30 59.98 2.97 18.97
N GLN A 31 59.51 1.79 18.55
CA GLN A 31 60.24 0.53 18.69
C GLN A 31 61.48 0.43 17.77
N GLU A 32 61.53 1.23 16.68
CA GLU A 32 62.63 1.22 15.69
C GLU A 32 63.79 2.19 15.97
N GLN A 33 63.87 2.85 17.15
CA GLN A 33 65.02 3.67 17.61
C GLN A 33 65.59 4.69 16.58
N LEU A 34 64.83 5.72 16.22
CA LEU A 34 65.30 6.80 15.33
C LEU A 34 65.30 8.22 15.93
N PHE A 35 65.27 8.40 17.26
CA PHE A 35 65.20 9.74 17.86
C PHE A 35 66.33 10.04 18.85
N GLU A 36 67.25 10.92 18.44
CA GLU A 36 68.40 11.39 19.24
C GLU A 36 68.02 12.49 20.27
N LYS A 37 66.79 13.04 20.23
CA LYS A 37 66.32 14.09 21.18
C LYS A 37 64.89 13.85 21.67
N PRO A 38 64.65 13.83 23.00
CA PRO A 38 63.33 13.54 23.58
C PRO A 38 62.27 14.62 23.28
N LEU A 39 62.67 15.85 22.96
CA LEU A 39 61.76 16.91 22.55
C LEU A 39 61.16 16.67 21.16
N ASP A 40 61.93 16.12 20.22
CA ASP A 40 61.43 15.83 18.87
C ASP A 40 60.36 14.73 18.90
N THR A 41 60.51 13.73 19.78
CA THR A 41 59.49 12.69 20.01
C THR A 41 58.19 13.25 20.58
N ILE A 42 58.27 14.25 21.48
CA ILE A 42 57.08 14.92 22.04
C ILE A 42 56.37 15.75 20.95
N TRP A 43 57.13 16.48 20.13
CA TRP A 43 56.58 17.25 19.02
C TRP A 43 55.96 16.36 17.94
N LEU A 44 56.62 15.26 17.55
CA LEU A 44 56.08 14.29 16.60
C LEU A 44 54.84 13.57 17.15
N GLY A 45 54.82 13.26 18.45
CA GLY A 45 53.63 12.72 19.13
C GLY A 45 52.45 13.70 19.15
N LEU A 46 52.71 15.00 19.36
CA LEU A 46 51.69 16.06 19.31
C LEU A 46 51.19 16.33 17.88
N PHE A 47 52.08 16.34 16.88
CA PHE A 47 51.71 16.46 15.47
C PHE A 47 50.98 15.20 14.97
N GLY A 48 51.37 14.02 15.44
CA GLY A 48 50.68 12.75 15.17
C GLY A 48 49.29 12.69 15.79
N LEU A 49 49.13 13.14 17.04
CA LEU A 49 47.84 13.23 17.73
C LEU A 49 46.91 14.27 17.10
N SER A 50 47.43 15.43 16.70
CA SER A 50 46.63 16.46 16.02
C SER A 50 46.24 16.04 14.61
N GLY A 51 47.16 15.44 13.84
CA GLY A 51 46.86 14.86 12.53
C GLY A 51 45.85 13.71 12.60
N SER A 52 45.94 12.87 13.63
CA SER A 52 44.97 11.81 13.97
C SER A 52 43.58 12.36 14.28
N LEU A 53 43.51 13.39 15.12
CA LEU A 53 42.25 14.06 15.47
C LEU A 53 41.59 14.69 14.25
N ILE A 54 42.36 15.41 13.43
CA ILE A 54 41.85 16.03 12.21
C ILE A 54 41.41 14.97 11.19
N GLY A 55 42.21 13.92 10.98
CA GLY A 55 41.90 12.82 10.08
C GLY A 55 40.67 12.00 10.52
N SER A 56 40.52 11.76 11.82
CA SER A 56 39.36 11.06 12.38
C SER A 56 38.08 11.90 12.35
N ILE A 57 38.17 13.22 12.54
CA ILE A 57 37.03 14.14 12.37
C ILE A 57 36.60 14.18 10.91
N ILE A 58 37.53 14.38 9.98
CA ILE A 58 37.22 14.43 8.53
C ILE A 58 36.68 13.08 8.04
N GLY A 59 37.31 11.98 8.45
CA GLY A 59 36.87 10.62 8.13
C GLY A 59 35.48 10.31 8.73
N GLY A 60 35.22 10.76 9.96
CA GLY A 60 33.93 10.63 10.62
C GLY A 60 32.82 11.43 9.91
N ILE A 61 33.11 12.65 9.47
CA ILE A 61 32.18 13.47 8.68
C ILE A 61 31.89 12.82 7.33
N ALA A 62 32.91 12.35 6.61
CA ALA A 62 32.73 11.65 5.34
C ALA A 62 31.90 10.36 5.50
N ALA A 63 32.20 9.55 6.52
CA ALA A 63 31.43 8.35 6.85
C ALA A 63 29.97 8.67 7.19
N TYR A 64 29.71 9.77 7.91
CA TYR A 64 28.36 10.24 8.19
C TYR A 64 27.58 10.58 6.92
N PHE A 65 28.19 11.31 5.98
CA PHE A 65 27.54 11.64 4.70
C PHE A 65 27.24 10.39 3.87
N VAL A 66 28.18 9.44 3.79
CA VAL A 66 27.97 8.16 3.11
C VAL A 66 26.83 7.37 3.77
N ALA A 67 26.78 7.30 5.09
CA ALA A 67 25.71 6.63 5.82
C ALA A 67 24.34 7.30 5.59
N GLN A 68 24.28 8.63 5.54
CA GLN A 68 23.06 9.38 5.20
C GLN A 68 22.57 9.03 3.78
N VAL A 69 23.46 9.02 2.80
CA VAL A 69 23.13 8.66 1.41
C VAL A 69 22.63 7.21 1.33
N GLN A 70 23.27 6.29 2.03
CA GLN A 70 22.83 4.88 2.07
C GLN A 70 21.46 4.73 2.71
N ILE A 71 21.20 5.39 3.84
CA ILE A 71 19.88 5.38 4.51
C ILE A 71 18.81 5.95 3.57
N GLN A 72 19.09 7.08 2.91
CA GLN A 72 18.13 7.69 2.00
C GLN A 72 17.83 6.79 0.79
N SER A 73 18.87 6.13 0.24
CA SER A 73 18.71 5.15 -0.83
C SER A 73 17.84 3.96 -0.39
N GLN A 74 18.08 3.42 0.81
CA GLN A 74 17.25 2.34 1.36
C GLN A 74 15.79 2.76 1.53
N ILE A 75 15.53 3.94 2.10
CA ILE A 75 14.17 4.48 2.25
C ILE A 75 13.48 4.62 0.88
N ASN A 76 14.20 5.16 -0.12
CA ASN A 76 13.63 5.33 -1.47
C ASN A 76 13.33 3.99 -2.13
N ASN A 77 14.20 2.98 -1.95
CA ASN A 77 13.99 1.63 -2.48
C ASN A 77 12.80 0.94 -1.79
N GLU A 78 12.66 1.08 -0.48
CA GLU A 78 11.50 0.56 0.26
C GLU A 78 10.20 1.21 -0.19
N LYS A 79 10.19 2.54 -0.35
CA LYS A 79 9.02 3.26 -0.90
C LYS A 79 8.63 2.76 -2.28
N LYS A 80 9.61 2.65 -3.18
CA LYS A 80 9.36 2.12 -4.54
C LYS A 80 8.82 0.69 -4.50
N LYS A 81 9.40 -0.18 -3.67
CA LYS A 81 8.91 -1.56 -3.49
C LYS A 81 7.46 -1.60 -2.99
N ILE A 82 7.10 -0.71 -2.05
CA ILE A 82 5.72 -0.58 -1.57
C ILE A 82 4.81 -0.10 -2.69
N GLU A 83 5.22 0.91 -3.46
CA GLU A 83 4.44 1.42 -4.61
C GLU A 83 4.20 0.34 -5.67
N ASP A 84 5.24 -0.40 -6.06
CA ASP A 84 5.15 -1.50 -7.02
C ASP A 84 4.23 -2.63 -6.51
N SER A 85 4.32 -2.95 -5.21
CA SER A 85 3.45 -3.91 -4.57
C SER A 85 1.99 -3.44 -4.54
N GLN A 86 1.73 -2.17 -4.22
CA GLN A 86 0.38 -1.60 -4.20
C GLN A 86 -0.22 -1.55 -5.60
N LEU A 87 0.59 -1.23 -6.62
CA LEU A 87 0.15 -1.26 -8.02
C LEU A 87 -0.22 -2.68 -8.44
N THR A 88 0.58 -3.68 -8.09
CA THR A 88 0.31 -5.09 -8.38
C THR A 88 -1.01 -5.54 -7.75
N LEU A 89 -1.24 -5.19 -6.47
CA LEU A 89 -2.51 -5.47 -5.79
C LEU A 89 -3.69 -4.76 -6.47
N ALA A 90 -3.52 -3.50 -6.88
CA ALA A 90 -4.57 -2.75 -7.57
C ALA A 90 -4.95 -3.38 -8.91
N VAL A 91 -3.97 -3.83 -9.70
CA VAL A 91 -4.18 -4.57 -10.95
C VAL A 91 -5.02 -5.81 -10.69
N ILE A 92 -4.60 -6.65 -9.73
CA ILE A 92 -5.31 -7.89 -9.38
C ILE A 92 -6.75 -7.58 -8.99
N VAL A 93 -6.96 -6.59 -8.11
CA VAL A 93 -8.31 -6.21 -7.68
C VAL A 93 -9.17 -5.72 -8.84
N ILE A 94 -8.62 -4.93 -9.77
CA ILE A 94 -9.36 -4.44 -10.92
C ILE A 94 -9.76 -5.60 -11.84
N GLU A 95 -8.88 -6.56 -12.10
CA GLU A 95 -9.22 -7.75 -12.89
C GLU A 95 -10.31 -8.58 -12.23
N GLU A 96 -10.24 -8.79 -10.91
CA GLU A 96 -11.30 -9.47 -10.16
C GLU A 96 -12.64 -8.71 -10.19
N LEU A 97 -12.61 -7.37 -10.11
CA LEU A 97 -13.81 -6.55 -10.32
C LEU A 97 -14.35 -6.73 -11.75
N LYS A 98 -13.50 -6.79 -12.77
CA LYS A 98 -13.95 -7.03 -14.15
C LYS A 98 -14.61 -8.40 -14.32
N VAL A 99 -14.15 -9.45 -13.64
CA VAL A 99 -14.81 -10.77 -13.66
C VAL A 99 -16.26 -10.66 -13.18
N ASN A 100 -16.51 -9.84 -12.14
CA ASN A 100 -17.84 -9.62 -11.59
C ASN A 100 -18.77 -8.80 -12.50
N ARG A 101 -18.23 -8.13 -13.54
CA ARG A 101 -18.98 -7.26 -14.45
C ARG A 101 -20.16 -7.98 -15.10
N LYS A 102 -19.93 -9.19 -15.63
CA LYS A 102 -20.95 -9.96 -16.36
C LYS A 102 -22.17 -10.25 -15.48
N PHE A 103 -21.95 -10.64 -14.23
CA PHE A 103 -23.04 -10.94 -13.30
C PHE A 103 -23.85 -9.69 -12.94
N VAL A 104 -23.17 -8.54 -12.79
CA VAL A 104 -23.85 -7.26 -12.55
C VAL A 104 -24.64 -6.79 -13.77
N GLU A 105 -24.12 -6.98 -14.99
CA GLU A 105 -24.84 -6.68 -16.23
C GLU A 105 -26.11 -7.53 -16.36
N ILE A 106 -26.03 -8.84 -16.12
CA ILE A 106 -27.19 -9.74 -16.12
C ILE A 106 -28.22 -9.31 -15.06
N MET A 107 -27.76 -8.93 -13.86
CA MET A 107 -28.65 -8.44 -12.80
C MET A 107 -29.34 -7.13 -13.21
N LEU A 108 -28.64 -6.23 -13.90
CA LEU A 108 -29.20 -4.97 -14.40
C LEU A 108 -30.29 -5.21 -15.46
N GLU A 109 -30.13 -6.22 -16.30
CA GLU A 109 -31.13 -6.65 -17.28
C GLU A 109 -32.36 -7.27 -16.60
N ALA A 110 -32.14 -8.07 -15.55
CA ALA A 110 -33.20 -8.72 -14.79
C ALA A 110 -34.04 -7.76 -13.91
N VAL A 111 -33.46 -6.62 -13.50
CA VAL A 111 -34.13 -5.65 -12.63
C VAL A 111 -34.70 -4.48 -13.44
N PRO A 112 -36.03 -4.37 -13.62
CA PRO A 112 -36.62 -3.39 -14.53
C PRO A 112 -36.45 -1.94 -14.07
N GLN A 113 -36.42 -1.05 -15.06
CA GLN A 113 -36.26 0.39 -14.86
C GLN A 113 -37.57 1.09 -14.46
N GLU A 114 -38.70 0.60 -14.95
CA GLU A 114 -40.00 1.21 -14.68
C GLU A 114 -40.52 0.80 -13.30
N LEU A 115 -41.16 1.75 -12.60
CA LEU A 115 -41.71 1.49 -11.26
C LEU A 115 -42.80 0.42 -11.30
N LYS A 116 -43.69 0.49 -12.29
CA LYS A 116 -44.81 -0.44 -12.47
C LYS A 116 -44.32 -1.88 -12.64
N ASP A 117 -43.26 -2.07 -13.41
CA ASP A 117 -42.66 -3.39 -13.64
C ASP A 117 -41.94 -3.90 -12.39
N ARG A 118 -41.23 -3.03 -11.65
CA ARG A 118 -40.64 -3.40 -10.35
C ARG A 118 -41.70 -3.79 -9.32
N GLU A 119 -42.82 -3.09 -9.26
CA GLU A 119 -43.93 -3.43 -8.38
C GLU A 119 -44.57 -4.78 -8.77
N SER A 120 -44.67 -5.07 -10.07
CA SER A 120 -45.14 -6.36 -10.57
C SER A 120 -44.22 -7.52 -10.18
N ILE A 121 -42.90 -7.35 -10.33
CA ILE A 121 -41.91 -8.35 -9.88
C ILE A 121 -41.92 -8.48 -8.35
N ALA A 122 -42.03 -7.35 -7.64
CA ALA A 122 -42.11 -7.38 -6.19
C ALA A 122 -43.36 -8.12 -5.70
N ALA A 123 -44.50 -7.97 -6.37
CA ALA A 123 -45.73 -8.71 -6.05
C ALA A 123 -45.53 -10.22 -6.29
N SER A 124 -44.97 -10.61 -7.44
CA SER A 124 -44.75 -12.02 -7.76
C SER A 124 -43.72 -12.70 -6.84
N MET A 125 -42.76 -11.95 -6.30
CA MET A 125 -41.85 -12.41 -5.25
C MET A 125 -42.55 -12.54 -3.88
N VAL A 126 -43.51 -11.68 -3.53
CA VAL A 126 -44.23 -11.82 -2.24
C VAL A 126 -45.14 -13.04 -2.24
N ASP A 127 -45.84 -13.27 -3.35
CA ASP A 127 -46.86 -14.31 -3.44
C ASP A 127 -46.27 -15.71 -3.68
N ASP A 128 -44.93 -15.84 -3.71
CA ASP A 128 -44.19 -17.07 -4.06
C ASP A 128 -44.60 -17.68 -5.42
N ILE A 129 -45.28 -16.89 -6.27
CA ILE A 129 -45.71 -17.28 -7.62
C ILE A 129 -44.51 -17.39 -8.56
N ASN A 130 -43.44 -16.62 -8.30
CA ASN A 130 -42.24 -16.60 -9.12
C ASN A 130 -40.99 -16.92 -8.28
N THR A 131 -40.93 -18.16 -7.77
CA THR A 131 -39.75 -18.73 -7.11
C THR A 131 -38.52 -18.72 -8.01
N GLU A 132 -38.71 -18.89 -9.33
CA GLU A 132 -37.63 -18.83 -10.32
C GLU A 132 -36.87 -17.49 -10.27
N THR A 133 -37.55 -16.37 -10.07
CA THR A 133 -36.89 -15.06 -9.96
C THR A 133 -36.08 -14.92 -8.67
N LYS A 134 -36.57 -15.47 -7.55
CA LYS A 134 -35.82 -15.49 -6.29
C LYS A 134 -34.59 -16.39 -6.38
N GLU A 135 -34.73 -17.56 -6.99
CA GLU A 135 -33.66 -18.53 -7.19
C GLU A 135 -32.60 -17.97 -8.16
N ALA A 136 -33.02 -17.40 -9.29
CA ALA A 136 -32.12 -16.76 -10.24
C ALA A 136 -31.34 -15.59 -9.60
N LEU A 137 -32.02 -14.74 -8.81
CA LEU A 137 -31.36 -13.66 -8.08
C LEU A 137 -30.35 -14.22 -7.06
N THR A 138 -30.72 -15.27 -6.32
CA THR A 138 -29.83 -15.91 -5.33
C THR A 138 -28.57 -16.47 -6.01
N LEU A 139 -28.73 -17.22 -7.10
CA LEU A 139 -27.61 -17.77 -7.86
C LEU A 139 -26.68 -16.66 -8.37
N LEU A 140 -27.23 -15.57 -8.93
CA LEU A 140 -26.43 -14.44 -9.39
C LEU A 140 -25.67 -13.75 -8.25
N LEU A 141 -26.23 -13.68 -7.05
CA LEU A 141 -25.59 -13.07 -5.88
C LEU A 141 -24.47 -13.95 -5.30
N GLU A 142 -24.60 -15.27 -5.40
CA GLU A 142 -23.59 -16.24 -4.96
C GLU A 142 -22.39 -16.28 -5.90
N GLU A 143 -22.60 -16.06 -7.21
CA GLU A 143 -21.52 -15.97 -8.20
C GLU A 143 -20.67 -14.70 -8.06
N ILE A 144 -21.15 -13.67 -7.35
CA ILE A 144 -20.36 -12.47 -7.05
C ILE A 144 -19.27 -12.80 -6.01
N GLN A 145 -18.03 -12.87 -6.48
CA GLN A 145 -16.87 -13.27 -5.69
C GLN A 145 -16.34 -12.15 -4.77
N MET A 146 -16.94 -12.00 -3.59
CA MET A 146 -16.61 -10.90 -2.67
C MET A 146 -15.54 -11.20 -1.63
N ASN A 147 -15.39 -12.45 -1.23
CA ASN A 147 -14.49 -12.81 -0.11
C ASN A 147 -13.03 -12.48 -0.42
N TYR A 148 -12.58 -12.75 -1.64
CA TYR A 148 -11.23 -12.43 -2.08
C TYR A 148 -11.02 -10.92 -2.24
N LEU A 149 -11.95 -10.21 -2.88
CA LEU A 149 -11.92 -8.76 -3.03
C LEU A 149 -11.83 -8.02 -1.69
N LEU A 150 -12.60 -8.46 -0.69
CA LEU A 150 -12.60 -7.84 0.64
C LEU A 150 -11.26 -8.06 1.38
N GLN A 151 -10.62 -9.21 1.22
CA GLN A 151 -9.32 -9.47 1.83
C GLN A 151 -8.22 -8.62 1.20
N ILE A 152 -8.18 -8.53 -0.14
CA ILE A 152 -7.16 -7.74 -0.82
C ILE A 152 -7.37 -6.25 -0.57
N ARG A 153 -8.62 -5.79 -0.48
CA ARG A 153 -8.98 -4.40 -0.16
C ARG A 153 -8.25 -3.87 1.06
N ILE A 154 -8.14 -4.67 2.13
CA ILE A 154 -7.52 -4.25 3.41
C ILE A 154 -6.04 -3.87 3.21
N ASN A 155 -5.39 -4.44 2.20
CA ASN A 155 -3.98 -4.22 1.90
C ASN A 155 -3.75 -3.03 0.95
N LEU A 156 -4.80 -2.48 0.33
CA LEU A 156 -4.74 -1.23 -0.44
C LEU A 156 -4.96 -0.05 0.52
N THR A 157 -3.92 0.77 0.70
CA THR A 157 -3.91 1.80 1.77
C THR A 157 -3.74 3.23 1.27
N ASP A 158 -3.28 3.41 0.03
CA ASP A 158 -3.06 4.73 -0.55
C ASP A 158 -4.38 5.38 -1.03
N LEU A 159 -4.51 6.70 -0.85
CA LEU A 159 -5.68 7.51 -1.22
C LEU A 159 -6.00 7.42 -2.71
N LYS A 160 -5.00 7.22 -3.57
CA LYS A 160 -5.21 7.04 -5.01
C LYS A 160 -6.10 5.84 -5.34
N TYR A 161 -6.22 4.86 -4.44
CA TYR A 161 -7.07 3.67 -4.62
C TYR A 161 -8.49 3.81 -4.05
N ILE A 162 -8.90 5.00 -3.57
CA ILE A 162 -10.29 5.28 -3.16
C ILE A 162 -11.33 4.84 -4.21
N PRO A 163 -11.14 5.08 -5.52
CA PRO A 163 -12.08 4.62 -6.54
C PRO A 163 -12.29 3.09 -6.51
N ILE A 164 -11.22 2.31 -6.30
CA ILE A 164 -11.28 0.85 -6.18
C ILE A 164 -12.11 0.45 -4.96
N HIS A 165 -11.85 1.08 -3.80
CA HIS A 165 -12.62 0.83 -2.59
C HIS A 165 -14.12 1.11 -2.76
N ARG A 166 -14.47 2.19 -3.47
CA ARG A 166 -15.86 2.51 -3.79
C ARG A 166 -16.50 1.45 -4.68
N ALA A 167 -15.82 0.99 -5.72
CA ALA A 167 -16.33 -0.07 -6.60
C ALA A 167 -16.61 -1.37 -5.83
N ILE A 168 -15.68 -1.79 -4.95
CA ILE A 168 -15.88 -2.96 -4.06
C ILE A 168 -17.10 -2.73 -3.15
N GLN A 169 -17.22 -1.54 -2.55
CA GLN A 169 -18.33 -1.25 -1.65
C GLN A 169 -19.69 -1.30 -2.34
N ARG A 170 -19.77 -0.89 -3.61
CA ARG A 170 -21.00 -1.02 -4.42
C ARG A 170 -21.38 -2.48 -4.66
N LEU A 171 -20.42 -3.35 -4.98
CA LEU A 171 -20.68 -4.79 -5.05
C LEU A 171 -21.16 -5.37 -3.71
N VAL A 172 -20.54 -4.98 -2.58
CA VAL A 172 -21.01 -5.38 -1.25
C VAL A 172 -22.47 -4.95 -1.03
N SER A 173 -22.81 -3.72 -1.43
CA SER A 173 -24.16 -3.16 -1.31
C SER A 173 -25.17 -3.96 -2.14
N ILE A 174 -24.85 -4.24 -3.41
CA ILE A 174 -25.65 -5.09 -4.31
C ILE A 174 -25.90 -6.45 -3.67
N GLN A 175 -24.83 -7.12 -3.21
CA GLN A 175 -24.93 -8.47 -2.64
C GLN A 175 -25.79 -8.48 -1.37
N LYS A 176 -25.54 -7.53 -0.46
CA LYS A 176 -26.27 -7.41 0.80
C LYS A 176 -27.75 -7.10 0.59
N VAL A 177 -28.07 -6.16 -0.30
CA VAL A 177 -29.46 -5.80 -0.59
C VAL A 177 -30.15 -6.97 -1.30
N GLY A 178 -29.50 -7.61 -2.26
CA GLY A 178 -30.01 -8.78 -2.97
C GLY A 178 -30.37 -9.93 -2.04
N PHE A 179 -29.46 -10.34 -1.14
CA PHE A 179 -29.78 -11.42 -0.18
C PHE A 179 -30.92 -11.04 0.77
N ASN A 180 -30.99 -9.77 1.18
CA ASN A 180 -32.12 -9.31 1.99
C ASN A 180 -33.44 -9.39 1.21
N LEU A 181 -33.45 -9.02 -0.07
CA LEU A 181 -34.65 -9.05 -0.92
C LEU A 181 -35.29 -10.43 -0.98
N VAL A 182 -34.48 -11.49 -1.08
CA VAL A 182 -34.96 -12.89 -1.13
C VAL A 182 -35.76 -13.27 0.13
N SER A 183 -35.41 -12.69 1.28
CA SER A 183 -36.07 -12.97 2.57
C SER A 183 -37.28 -12.09 2.88
N LEU A 184 -37.49 -11.00 2.14
CA LEU A 184 -38.55 -10.04 2.40
C LEU A 184 -39.92 -10.53 1.93
N ARG A 185 -40.97 -10.21 2.69
CA ARG A 185 -42.37 -10.50 2.36
C ARG A 185 -43.23 -9.26 2.08
N GLN A 186 -42.60 -8.10 1.94
CA GLN A 186 -43.31 -6.84 1.73
C GLN A 186 -42.92 -6.21 0.39
N GLN A 187 -43.89 -6.11 -0.51
CA GLN A 187 -43.72 -5.63 -1.89
C GLN A 187 -43.03 -4.27 -1.97
N ARG A 188 -43.42 -3.31 -1.11
CA ARG A 188 -42.81 -1.97 -1.02
C ARG A 188 -41.29 -2.03 -0.81
N PHE A 189 -40.84 -2.90 0.10
CA PHE A 189 -39.42 -3.00 0.43
C PHE A 189 -38.67 -3.75 -0.66
N ILE A 190 -39.32 -4.71 -1.32
CA ILE A 190 -38.75 -5.41 -2.47
C ILE A 190 -38.54 -4.45 -3.65
N SER A 191 -39.57 -3.70 -4.03
CA SER A 191 -39.48 -2.70 -5.11
C SER A 191 -38.41 -1.65 -4.82
N SER A 192 -38.32 -1.18 -3.58
CA SER A 192 -37.26 -0.24 -3.16
C SER A 192 -35.86 -0.85 -3.23
N GLY A 193 -35.69 -2.10 -2.80
CA GLY A 193 -34.38 -2.77 -2.87
C GLY A 193 -33.96 -3.09 -4.30
N LEU A 194 -34.89 -3.46 -5.18
CA LEU A 194 -34.63 -3.63 -6.61
C LEU A 194 -34.16 -2.31 -7.24
N LYS A 195 -34.80 -1.19 -6.90
CA LYS A 195 -34.35 0.14 -7.33
C LYS A 195 -32.91 0.40 -6.86
N HIS A 196 -32.62 0.14 -5.58
CA HIS A 196 -31.28 0.34 -5.00
C HIS A 196 -30.21 -0.51 -5.71
N ILE A 197 -30.49 -1.80 -5.95
CA ILE A 197 -29.59 -2.70 -6.70
C ILE A 197 -29.28 -2.13 -8.09
N ARG A 198 -30.30 -1.63 -8.80
CA ARG A 198 -30.12 -1.04 -10.13
C ARG A 198 -29.24 0.21 -10.10
N GLU A 199 -29.43 1.09 -9.11
CA GLU A 199 -28.61 2.29 -8.93
C GLU A 199 -27.14 1.94 -8.66
N GLU A 200 -26.90 1.04 -7.71
CA GLU A 200 -25.55 0.56 -7.37
C GLU A 200 -24.87 -0.16 -8.53
N ALA A 201 -25.62 -0.97 -9.30
CA ALA A 201 -25.12 -1.68 -10.47
C ALA A 201 -24.68 -0.73 -11.59
N ASN A 202 -25.50 0.28 -11.91
CA ASN A 202 -25.12 1.30 -12.90
C ASN A 202 -23.87 2.06 -12.47
N GLU A 203 -23.84 2.47 -11.20
CA GLU A 203 -22.71 3.17 -10.63
C GLU A 203 -21.44 2.30 -10.62
N TYR A 204 -21.56 1.02 -10.30
CA TYR A 204 -20.47 0.05 -10.37
C TYR A 204 -19.88 -0.06 -11.79
N LEU A 205 -20.73 -0.25 -12.80
CA LEU A 205 -20.30 -0.36 -14.20
C LEU A 205 -19.66 0.93 -14.72
N ALA A 206 -20.16 2.09 -14.28
CA ALA A 206 -19.53 3.38 -14.58
C ALA A 206 -18.13 3.49 -13.95
N SER A 207 -17.97 3.05 -12.70
CA SER A 207 -16.68 3.04 -12.02
C SER A 207 -15.65 2.14 -12.69
N LEU A 208 -16.03 0.95 -13.16
CA LEU A 208 -15.11 0.06 -13.86
C LEU A 208 -14.41 0.74 -15.04
N LYS A 209 -15.15 1.52 -15.84
CA LYS A 209 -14.59 2.26 -16.98
C LYS A 209 -13.52 3.27 -16.56
N SER A 210 -13.69 3.91 -15.39
CA SER A 210 -12.73 4.88 -14.86
C SER A 210 -11.52 4.25 -14.16
N LEU A 211 -11.59 2.97 -13.79
CA LEU A 211 -10.52 2.28 -13.07
C LEU A 211 -9.39 1.82 -14.00
N ASP A 212 -9.67 1.58 -15.28
CA ASP A 212 -8.65 1.23 -16.27
C ASP A 212 -7.60 2.36 -16.41
N ASP A 213 -8.06 3.62 -16.38
CA ASP A 213 -7.18 4.79 -16.47
C ASP A 213 -6.28 4.99 -15.23
N LEU A 214 -6.62 4.35 -14.09
CA LEU A 214 -5.86 4.47 -12.83
C LEU A 214 -4.58 3.60 -12.83
N VAL A 215 -4.61 2.48 -13.55
CA VAL A 215 -3.52 1.48 -13.59
C VAL A 215 -2.79 1.52 -14.93
N TYR A 216 -3.50 1.85 -16.00
CA TYR A 216 -2.96 2.01 -17.34
C TYR A 216 -3.22 3.47 -17.78
N PRO A 217 -2.45 4.45 -17.25
CA PRO A 217 -2.59 5.81 -17.73
C PRO A 217 -2.30 5.81 -19.23
N LYS A 218 -3.26 6.27 -20.02
CA LYS A 218 -3.05 6.47 -21.46
C LYS A 218 -1.84 7.38 -21.62
N GLU A 219 -0.82 6.90 -22.32
CA GLU A 219 0.26 7.76 -22.76
C GLU A 219 -0.41 8.89 -23.57
N ASN A 220 -0.27 10.13 -23.09
CA ASN A 220 -0.78 11.29 -23.82
C ASN A 220 0.04 11.39 -25.11
N ASP A 221 -0.58 11.08 -26.25
CA ASP A 221 -0.12 11.46 -27.59
C ASP A 221 -0.12 12.99 -27.77
#